data_AF-A0AAE0WBC5-F1
#
_entry.id   AF-A0AAE0WBC5-F1
#
_cell.length_a   1.000
_cell.length_b   1.000
_cell.length_c   1.000
_cell.angle_alpha   90.00
_cell.angle_beta   90.00
_cell.angle_gamma   90.00
#
_symmetry.space_group_name_H-M   'P 1'
#
loop_
_entity.id
_entity.type
_entity.pdbx_description
1 polymer ?
#
loop_
_entity_poly.entity_id
_entity_poly.type
_entity_poly.pdbx_seq_one_letter_code
_entity_poly.pdbx_strand_id
1 'polypeptide(L)'
;MKVSEFKVKVSGDTYLCHISDILHLKNSRILLTDYKNSKIKMFGRDYKYQENMTLQGGPWSVCSLSYTKLAVTIPHSKTIQIIGITAKMLKVRDIRTRLQCWGIAVVKDQLDMTNATGVDTDREGNTYLGGYVSQCVQQISAEGKLIKTLISKKAEGKNPFMVRFYTDKDRFILTYGNSDTVEVYDLRV
;
A
#
# COMPACT_ATOMS: atom_id res chain seq x y z
N MET A 1 24.88 3.88 10.85
CA MET A 1 25.76 5.03 10.54
C MET A 1 25.11 5.84 9.42
N LYS A 2 25.12 7.19 9.49
CA LYS A 2 24.54 8.07 8.45
C LYS A 2 25.53 8.23 7.29
N VAL A 3 25.06 8.06 6.04
CA VAL A 3 25.92 8.09 4.83
C VAL A 3 25.80 9.41 4.05
N SER A 4 24.62 10.04 4.04
CA SER A 4 24.38 11.31 3.34
C SER A 4 23.15 12.03 3.93
N GLU A 5 22.98 13.30 3.56
CA GLU A 5 21.83 14.14 3.86
C GLU A 5 21.59 15.12 2.70
N PHE A 6 20.32 15.35 2.38
CA PHE A 6 19.91 16.36 1.40
C PHE A 6 18.61 17.03 1.85
N LYS A 7 18.44 18.31 1.45
CA LYS A 7 17.24 19.08 1.78
C LYS A 7 16.12 18.76 0.80
N VAL A 8 14.93 18.50 1.33
CA VAL A 8 13.72 18.18 0.55
C VAL A 8 12.71 19.34 0.49
N LYS A 9 12.99 20.44 1.21
CA LYS A 9 12.25 21.71 1.06
C LYS A 9 12.71 22.39 -0.22
N VAL A 10 11.75 22.74 -1.07
CA VAL A 10 11.98 23.31 -2.40
C VAL A 10 11.31 24.67 -2.50
N SER A 11 11.64 25.43 -3.56
CA SER A 11 10.98 26.71 -3.82
C SER A 11 9.47 26.53 -3.96
N GLY A 12 8.70 27.43 -3.35
CA GLY A 12 7.24 27.36 -3.29
C GLY A 12 6.66 26.48 -2.18
N ASP A 13 7.47 25.98 -1.24
CA ASP A 13 6.97 25.34 -0.02
C ASP A 13 6.71 26.35 1.10
N THR A 14 5.45 26.42 1.54
CA THR A 14 5.04 27.30 2.65
C THR A 14 5.46 26.75 4.01
N TYR A 15 5.38 25.44 4.21
CA TYR A 15 5.60 24.81 5.51
C TYR A 15 6.91 24.02 5.56
N LEU A 16 7.35 23.69 6.78
CA LEU A 16 8.35 22.64 6.97
C LEU A 16 7.80 21.33 6.39
N CYS A 17 8.65 20.63 5.64
CA CYS A 17 8.26 19.40 4.96
C CYS A 17 7.86 18.33 5.97
N HIS A 18 6.72 17.69 5.72
CA HIS A 18 6.29 16.51 6.46
C HIS A 18 6.25 15.35 5.47
N ILE A 19 7.36 14.61 5.37
CA ILE A 19 7.47 13.51 4.43
C ILE A 19 6.73 12.30 5.01
N SER A 20 5.67 11.87 4.34
CA SER A 20 4.78 10.80 4.80
C SER A 20 5.14 9.43 4.21
N ASP A 21 5.73 9.39 3.02
CA ASP A 21 6.16 8.17 2.34
C ASP A 21 7.24 8.47 1.30
N ILE A 22 7.99 7.43 0.92
CA ILE A 22 9.07 7.45 -0.08
C ILE A 22 8.94 6.26 -1.03
N LEU A 23 8.96 6.55 -2.33
CA LEU A 23 8.95 5.53 -3.37
C LEU A 23 10.23 5.57 -4.18
N HIS A 24 10.91 4.42 -4.27
CA HIS A 24 12.02 4.20 -5.19
C HIS A 24 11.47 3.85 -6.59
N LEU A 25 11.83 4.66 -7.58
CA LEU A 25 11.49 4.43 -8.99
C LEU A 25 12.58 3.59 -9.67
N LYS A 26 12.22 2.85 -10.73
CA LYS A 26 13.14 1.94 -11.44
C LYS A 26 14.42 2.57 -12.00
N ASN A 27 14.48 3.89 -12.15
CA ASN A 27 15.65 4.62 -12.64
C ASN A 27 16.45 5.31 -11.52
N SER A 28 16.38 4.76 -10.30
CA SER A 28 17.04 5.28 -9.10
C SER A 28 16.62 6.69 -8.70
N ARG A 29 15.54 7.22 -9.28
CA ARG A 29 14.86 8.41 -8.77
C ARG A 29 14.05 8.02 -7.54
N ILE A 30 13.84 9.00 -6.66
CA ILE A 30 12.95 8.85 -5.52
C ILE A 30 11.80 9.84 -5.65
N LEU A 31 10.64 9.45 -5.15
CA LEU A 31 9.46 10.29 -5.04
C LEU A 31 9.03 10.36 -3.58
N LEU A 32 8.79 11.57 -3.09
CA LEU A 32 8.41 11.84 -1.71
C LEU A 32 7.02 12.45 -1.68
N THR A 33 6.18 12.01 -0.75
CA THR A 33 4.92 12.69 -0.41
C THR A 33 5.18 13.69 0.70
N ASP A 34 4.88 14.97 0.47
CA ASP A 34 4.98 16.04 1.47
C ASP A 34 3.57 16.46 1.91
N TYR A 35 3.14 15.91 3.04
CA TYR A 35 1.80 16.06 3.57
C TYR A 35 1.43 17.53 3.80
N LYS A 36 2.29 18.30 4.49
CA LYS A 36 1.98 19.69 4.87
C LYS A 36 1.98 20.65 3.70
N ASN A 37 2.80 20.39 2.68
CA ASN A 37 2.83 21.22 1.48
C ASN A 37 1.90 20.72 0.37
N SER A 38 1.11 19.67 0.61
CA SER A 38 0.18 19.06 -0.36
C SER A 38 0.87 18.75 -1.70
N LYS A 39 2.07 18.15 -1.65
CA LYS A 39 2.90 17.92 -2.84
C LYS A 39 3.43 16.50 -2.92
N ILE A 40 3.66 16.04 -4.14
CA ILE A 40 4.67 15.01 -4.40
C ILE A 40 5.91 15.67 -5.01
N LYS A 41 7.09 15.19 -4.62
CA LYS A 41 8.38 15.75 -5.04
C LYS A 41 9.27 14.65 -5.57
N MET A 42 9.84 14.88 -6.75
CA MET A 42 10.73 13.93 -7.39
C MET A 42 12.17 14.42 -7.32
N PHE A 43 13.06 13.51 -6.95
CA PHE A 43 14.49 13.73 -6.88
C PHE A 43 15.23 12.71 -7.75
N GLY A 44 16.33 13.17 -8.33
CA GLY A 44 17.24 12.37 -9.14
C GLY A 44 17.97 11.30 -8.33
N ARG A 45 18.71 10.45 -9.04
CA ARG A 45 19.67 9.49 -8.47
C ARG A 45 20.70 10.13 -7.56
N ASP A 46 21.07 11.37 -7.85
CA ASP A 46 22.02 12.19 -7.10
C ASP A 46 21.35 12.99 -5.97
N TYR A 47 20.10 12.65 -5.63
CA TYR A 47 19.28 13.32 -4.63
C TYR A 47 19.02 14.80 -4.92
N LYS A 48 19.21 15.26 -6.18
CA LYS A 48 18.87 16.63 -6.58
C LYS A 48 17.40 16.72 -6.97
N TYR A 49 16.79 17.85 -6.59
CA TYR A 49 15.42 18.18 -6.96
C TYR A 49 15.24 18.19 -8.49
N GLN A 50 14.15 17.60 -8.98
CA GLN A 50 13.77 17.60 -10.40
C GLN A 50 12.47 18.37 -10.63
N GLU A 51 11.39 17.93 -10.00
CA GLU A 51 10.07 18.54 -10.13
C GLU A 51 9.18 18.25 -8.91
N ASN A 52 8.09 18.99 -8.78
CA ASN A 52 7.02 18.71 -7.83
C ASN A 52 5.65 18.90 -8.50
N MET A 53 4.65 18.24 -7.93
CA MET A 53 3.24 18.44 -8.30
C MET A 53 2.45 18.74 -7.04
N THR A 54 1.67 19.81 -7.09
CA THR A 54 0.66 20.14 -6.07
C THR A 54 -0.56 19.24 -6.23
N LEU A 55 -1.04 18.70 -5.12
CA LEU A 55 -2.22 17.85 -5.02
C LEU A 55 -3.37 18.60 -4.33
N GLN A 56 -4.58 18.04 -4.41
CA GLN A 56 -5.80 18.64 -3.83
C GLN A 56 -5.90 18.52 -2.30
N GLY A 57 -4.87 17.98 -1.65
CA GLY A 57 -4.80 17.78 -0.21
C GLY A 57 -3.46 17.14 0.18
N GLY A 58 -3.27 16.94 1.48
CA GLY A 58 -2.05 16.32 2.02
C GLY A 58 -1.93 14.84 1.63
N PRO A 59 -0.93 14.45 0.82
CA PRO A 59 -0.73 13.05 0.49
C PRO A 59 -0.17 12.25 1.67
N TRP A 60 -0.50 10.96 1.76
CA TRP A 60 0.03 10.08 2.79
C TRP A 60 0.96 8.99 2.26
N SER A 61 0.46 8.12 1.37
CA SER A 61 1.23 6.98 0.86
C SER A 61 1.22 6.95 -0.66
N VAL A 62 2.25 6.37 -1.26
CA VAL A 62 2.45 6.31 -2.70
C VAL A 62 3.00 4.95 -3.14
N CYS A 63 2.49 4.44 -4.26
CA CYS A 63 2.97 3.18 -4.84
C CYS A 63 3.04 3.24 -6.38
N SER A 64 3.91 2.40 -6.97
CA SER A 64 4.08 2.30 -8.42
C SER A 64 3.14 1.27 -9.03
N LEU A 65 2.20 1.72 -9.84
CA LEU A 65 1.33 0.85 -10.66
C LEU A 65 2.09 0.30 -11.86
N SER A 66 2.90 1.14 -12.50
CA SER A 66 3.77 0.78 -13.63
C SER A 66 4.99 1.72 -13.68
N TYR A 67 5.83 1.60 -14.71
CA TYR A 67 6.94 2.53 -14.93
C TYR A 67 6.51 3.98 -15.17
N THR A 68 5.26 4.18 -15.59
CA THR A 68 4.73 5.48 -16.00
C THR A 68 3.51 5.90 -15.19
N LYS A 69 3.10 5.13 -14.17
CA LYS A 69 1.92 5.42 -13.36
C LYS A 69 2.15 5.13 -11.89
N LEU A 70 1.68 6.04 -11.05
CA LEU A 70 1.66 5.98 -9.59
C LEU A 70 0.23 6.05 -9.08
N ALA A 71 0.01 5.55 -7.87
CA ALA A 71 -1.18 5.85 -7.07
C ALA A 71 -0.76 6.50 -5.76
N VAL A 72 -1.42 7.60 -5.39
CA VAL A 72 -1.15 8.39 -4.18
C VAL A 72 -2.42 8.52 -3.36
N THR A 73 -2.38 8.19 -2.07
CA THR A 73 -3.51 8.41 -1.16
C THR A 73 -3.57 9.86 -0.68
N ILE A 74 -4.76 10.43 -0.66
CA ILE A 74 -5.06 11.75 -0.08
C ILE A 74 -6.19 11.54 0.95
N PRO A 75 -5.85 11.17 2.21
CA PRO A 75 -6.81 10.59 3.14
C PRO A 75 -7.98 11.52 3.44
N HIS A 76 -7.71 12.79 3.78
CA HIS A 76 -8.74 13.77 4.12
C HIS A 76 -9.66 14.13 2.95
N SER A 77 -9.17 14.00 1.71
CA SER A 77 -9.98 14.19 0.50
C SER A 77 -10.73 12.92 0.08
N LYS A 78 -10.53 11.80 0.79
CA LYS A 78 -11.08 10.47 0.48
C LYS A 78 -10.86 10.09 -0.98
N THR A 79 -9.63 10.30 -1.44
CA THR A 79 -9.23 10.06 -2.83
C THR A 79 -7.92 9.32 -2.91
N ILE A 80 -7.82 8.46 -3.93
CA ILE A 80 -6.55 7.97 -4.45
C ILE A 80 -6.36 8.63 -5.81
N GLN A 81 -5.26 9.36 -6.01
CA GLN A 81 -4.94 9.98 -7.28
C GLN A 81 -4.01 9.09 -8.09
N ILE A 82 -4.36 8.86 -9.34
CA ILE A 82 -3.50 8.18 -10.30
C ILE A 82 -2.70 9.24 -11.04
N ILE A 83 -1.38 9.15 -10.96
CA ILE A 83 -0.46 10.15 -11.51
C ILE A 83 0.39 9.49 -12.58
N GLY A 84 0.44 10.09 -13.75
CA GLY A 84 1.29 9.69 -14.86
C GLY A 84 2.65 10.36 -14.76
N ILE A 85 3.72 9.59 -14.98
CA ILE A 85 5.08 10.09 -15.12
C ILE A 85 5.44 10.00 -16.60
N THR A 86 5.47 11.16 -17.27
CA THR A 86 5.96 11.28 -18.65
C THR A 86 7.17 12.23 -18.65
N ALA A 87 7.16 13.30 -19.46
CA ALA A 87 8.11 14.41 -19.34
C ALA A 87 7.88 15.25 -18.06
N LYS A 88 6.68 15.16 -17.48
CA LYS A 88 6.26 15.82 -16.24
C LYS A 88 5.23 14.96 -15.52
N MET A 89 5.06 15.17 -14.22
CA MET A 89 3.99 14.52 -13.46
C MET A 89 2.63 15.15 -13.82
N LEU A 90 1.65 14.31 -14.18
CA LEU A 90 0.29 14.74 -14.54
C LEU A 90 -0.77 13.87 -13.86
N LYS A 91 -1.81 14.49 -13.30
CA LYS A 91 -2.96 13.75 -12.75
C LYS A 91 -3.69 13.08 -13.91
N VAL A 92 -3.86 11.76 -13.83
CA VAL A 92 -4.59 10.97 -14.83
C VAL A 92 -6.05 10.84 -14.44
N ARG A 93 -6.34 10.44 -13.20
CA ARG A 93 -7.70 10.30 -12.68
C ARG A 93 -7.72 10.22 -11.17
N ASP A 94 -8.90 10.40 -10.59
CA ASP A 94 -9.19 10.20 -9.17
C ASP A 94 -9.98 8.90 -8.97
N ILE A 95 -9.74 8.22 -7.86
CA ILE A 95 -10.59 7.16 -7.31
C ILE A 95 -11.16 7.69 -6.01
N ARG A 96 -12.48 7.73 -5.89
CA ARG A 96 -13.16 8.14 -4.65
C ARG A 96 -13.28 6.95 -3.72
N THR A 97 -12.94 7.15 -2.45
CA THR A 97 -13.09 6.16 -1.40
C THR A 97 -14.19 6.60 -0.45
N ARG A 98 -14.89 5.65 0.19
CA ARG A 98 -15.95 5.98 1.16
C ARG A 98 -15.38 6.64 2.42
N LEU A 99 -14.21 6.17 2.84
CA LEU A 99 -13.49 6.58 4.04
C LEU A 99 -12.07 7.05 3.68
N GLN A 100 -11.35 7.55 4.69
CA GLN A 100 -9.97 7.98 4.54
C GLN A 100 -9.08 6.74 4.31
N CYS A 101 -8.25 6.78 3.26
CA CYS A 101 -7.25 5.75 2.99
C CYS A 101 -5.88 6.33 3.29
N TRP A 102 -5.18 5.75 4.27
CA TRP A 102 -3.86 6.21 4.68
C TRP A 102 -2.76 5.49 3.90
N GLY A 103 -2.71 4.16 3.95
CA GLY A 103 -1.75 3.35 3.18
C GLY A 103 -2.23 2.91 1.80
N ILE A 104 -1.30 2.63 0.90
CA ILE A 104 -1.57 1.93 -0.37
C ILE A 104 -0.37 1.06 -0.77
N ALA A 105 -0.65 -0.15 -1.28
CA ALA A 105 0.36 -1.04 -1.82
C ALA A 105 -0.13 -1.65 -3.14
N VAL A 106 0.80 -2.04 -4.01
CA VAL A 106 0.50 -2.78 -5.25
C VAL A 106 1.06 -4.18 -5.11
N VAL A 107 0.22 -5.17 -5.36
CA VAL A 107 0.63 -6.57 -5.47
C VAL A 107 0.79 -6.87 -6.95
N LYS A 108 2.03 -7.06 -7.40
CA LYS A 108 2.36 -7.46 -8.79
C LYS A 108 2.76 -8.91 -8.75
N ASP A 109 1.77 -9.80 -8.76
CA ASP A 109 1.80 -11.21 -9.17
C ASP A 109 0.53 -11.88 -8.65
N GLN A 110 0.09 -12.94 -9.35
CA GLN A 110 -1.23 -13.58 -9.24
C GLN A 110 -1.65 -13.88 -7.80
N LEU A 111 -2.35 -12.94 -7.18
CA LEU A 111 -3.29 -13.32 -6.15
C LEU A 111 -4.33 -14.20 -6.84
N ASP A 112 -4.44 -15.46 -6.44
CA ASP A 112 -5.57 -16.33 -6.80
C ASP A 112 -6.76 -15.91 -5.94
N MET A 113 -7.11 -14.63 -6.03
CA MET A 113 -8.07 -13.98 -5.15
C MET A 113 -9.18 -13.36 -5.96
N THR A 114 -10.33 -14.02 -5.87
CA THR A 114 -11.60 -13.44 -6.26
C THR A 114 -12.38 -13.05 -5.01
N ASN A 115 -12.91 -11.83 -5.01
CA ASN A 115 -13.69 -11.23 -3.91
C ASN A 115 -12.91 -11.17 -2.58
N ALA A 116 -11.85 -10.37 -2.55
CA ALA A 116 -11.10 -10.09 -1.33
C ALA A 116 -12.03 -9.41 -0.31
N THR A 117 -12.24 -10.04 0.84
CA THR A 117 -13.18 -9.57 1.87
C THR A 117 -12.48 -9.02 3.09
N GLY A 118 -11.36 -9.63 3.49
CA GLY A 118 -10.68 -9.33 4.74
C GLY A 118 -9.21 -9.05 4.53
N VAL A 119 -8.68 -8.07 5.27
CA VAL A 119 -7.26 -7.74 5.27
C VAL A 119 -6.79 -7.44 6.69
N ASP A 120 -5.63 -7.98 7.04
CA ASP A 120 -4.91 -7.60 8.24
C ASP A 120 -3.39 -7.68 8.03
N THR A 121 -2.62 -7.08 8.94
CA THR A 121 -1.16 -7.05 8.85
C THR A 121 -0.49 -7.52 10.13
N ASP A 122 0.63 -8.23 10.03
CA ASP A 122 1.49 -8.55 11.19
C ASP A 122 2.47 -7.39 11.52
N ARG A 123 3.37 -7.61 12.50
CA ARG A 123 4.38 -6.60 12.91
C ARG A 123 5.53 -6.46 11.91
N GLU A 124 5.76 -7.47 11.08
CA GLU A 124 6.78 -7.44 10.03
C GLU A 124 6.28 -6.69 8.79
N GLY A 125 4.99 -6.33 8.77
CA GLY A 125 4.33 -5.65 7.66
C GLY A 125 3.79 -6.61 6.61
N ASN A 126 3.79 -7.92 6.86
CA ASN A 126 3.16 -8.87 5.96
C ASN A 126 1.64 -8.68 6.03
N THR A 127 1.00 -8.71 4.86
CA THR A 127 -0.45 -8.54 4.69
C THR A 127 -1.10 -9.90 4.46
N TYR A 128 -2.17 -10.17 5.20
CA TYR A 128 -2.98 -11.37 5.08
C TYR A 128 -4.32 -10.99 4.47
N LEU A 129 -4.67 -11.64 3.38
CA LEU A 129 -5.93 -11.39 2.69
C LEU A 129 -6.79 -12.64 2.64
N GLY A 130 -8.06 -12.48 3.00
CA GLY A 130 -9.10 -13.50 2.81
C GLY A 130 -9.85 -13.25 1.50
N GLY A 131 -10.00 -14.31 0.71
CA GLY A 131 -10.74 -14.32 -0.55
C GLY A 131 -11.99 -15.19 -0.46
N TYR A 132 -13.16 -14.57 -0.50
CA TYR A 132 -14.43 -15.27 -0.29
C TYR A 132 -14.76 -16.27 -1.41
N VAL A 133 -14.67 -15.84 -2.67
CA VAL A 133 -15.01 -16.70 -3.82
C VAL A 133 -13.87 -17.65 -4.15
N SER A 134 -12.63 -17.18 -4.00
CA SER A 134 -11.42 -17.99 -4.17
C SER A 134 -11.24 -19.03 -3.07
N GLN A 135 -11.94 -18.88 -1.94
CA GLN A 135 -11.85 -19.76 -0.77
C GLN A 135 -10.40 -19.93 -0.31
N CYS A 136 -9.68 -18.82 -0.22
CA CYS A 136 -8.28 -18.83 0.13
C CYS A 136 -7.92 -17.75 1.14
N VAL A 137 -6.81 -17.97 1.84
CA VAL A 137 -6.11 -16.94 2.60
C VAL A 137 -4.68 -16.87 2.09
N GLN A 138 -4.25 -15.70 1.68
CA GLN A 138 -2.91 -15.48 1.13
C GLN A 138 -2.12 -14.49 2.00
N GLN A 139 -0.86 -14.82 2.27
CA GLN A 139 0.10 -13.95 2.95
C GLN A 139 0.99 -13.28 1.91
N ILE A 140 1.14 -11.97 2.02
CA ILE A 140 1.90 -11.10 1.12
C ILE A 140 2.94 -10.37 1.96
N SER A 141 4.16 -10.23 1.45
CA SER A 141 5.21 -9.47 2.12
C SER A 141 4.92 -7.96 2.13
N ALA A 142 5.62 -7.21 2.98
CA ALA A 142 5.55 -5.75 3.02
C ALA A 142 5.87 -5.09 1.65
N GLU A 143 6.66 -5.77 0.81
CA GLU A 143 7.00 -5.34 -0.55
C GLU A 143 5.93 -5.71 -1.60
N GLY A 144 4.81 -6.32 -1.19
CA GLY A 144 3.73 -6.69 -2.09
C GLY A 144 3.99 -7.97 -2.89
N LYS A 145 4.86 -8.87 -2.41
CA LYS A 145 5.09 -10.19 -3.02
C LYS A 145 4.28 -11.28 -2.32
N LEU A 146 3.65 -12.19 -3.06
CA LEU A 146 3.01 -13.35 -2.44
C LEU A 146 4.08 -14.20 -1.73
N ILE A 147 3.92 -14.41 -0.43
CA ILE A 147 4.77 -15.30 0.38
C ILE A 147 4.24 -16.72 0.24
N LYS A 148 2.97 -16.94 0.59
CA LYS A 148 2.32 -18.24 0.55
C LYS A 148 0.79 -18.15 0.56
N THR A 149 0.16 -19.19 0.06
CA THR A 149 -1.27 -19.45 0.27
C THR A 149 -1.42 -20.29 1.54
N LEU A 150 -1.98 -19.70 2.60
CA LEU A 150 -2.19 -20.35 3.90
C LEU A 150 -3.36 -21.33 3.87
N ILE A 151 -4.43 -20.95 3.18
CA ILE A 151 -5.64 -21.75 2.98
C ILE A 151 -5.94 -21.77 1.49
N SER A 152 -6.22 -22.94 0.92
CA SER A 152 -6.56 -23.08 -0.49
C SER A 152 -7.91 -23.80 -0.68
N LYS A 153 -8.56 -23.52 -1.82
CA LYS A 153 -9.87 -24.03 -2.27
C LYS A 153 -10.14 -25.51 -2.00
N LYS A 154 -9.11 -26.36 -1.92
CA LYS A 154 -9.23 -27.81 -1.71
C LYS A 154 -9.37 -28.24 -0.25
N ALA A 155 -9.09 -27.37 0.73
CA ALA A 155 -8.96 -27.82 2.10
C ALA A 155 -10.31 -27.99 2.83
N GLU A 156 -11.28 -27.08 2.65
CA GLU A 156 -12.42 -27.05 3.59
C GLU A 156 -13.80 -26.64 3.04
N GLY A 157 -13.91 -26.15 1.80
CA GLY A 157 -15.21 -25.75 1.23
C GLY A 157 -15.91 -24.57 1.93
N LYS A 158 -15.26 -23.93 2.91
CA LYS A 158 -15.74 -22.74 3.62
C LYS A 158 -15.27 -21.48 2.89
N ASN A 159 -16.03 -20.40 3.00
CA ASN A 159 -15.73 -19.11 2.36
C ASN A 159 -15.11 -18.14 3.38
N PRO A 160 -13.77 -17.94 3.39
CA PRO A 160 -13.13 -17.01 4.31
C PRO A 160 -13.71 -15.61 4.16
N PHE A 161 -14.11 -15.00 5.27
CA PHE A 161 -14.64 -13.65 5.32
C PHE A 161 -13.58 -12.71 5.88
N MET A 162 -13.36 -12.68 7.21
CA MET A 162 -12.32 -11.85 7.84
C MET A 162 -11.13 -12.67 8.29
N VAL A 163 -9.94 -12.12 8.08
CA VAL A 163 -8.70 -12.55 8.73
C VAL A 163 -8.33 -11.51 9.77
N ARG A 164 -7.93 -11.95 10.98
CA ARG A 164 -7.35 -11.09 12.03
C ARG A 164 -6.09 -11.70 12.60
N PHE A 165 -5.00 -10.94 12.69
CA PHE A 165 -3.73 -11.42 13.18
C PHE A 165 -3.52 -11.08 14.66
N TYR A 166 -3.10 -12.07 15.44
CA TYR A 166 -2.65 -11.92 16.81
C TYR A 166 -1.13 -11.81 16.84
N THR A 167 -0.66 -10.57 16.88
CA THR A 167 0.77 -10.25 16.83
C THR A 167 1.60 -10.75 18.01
N ASP A 168 0.99 -11.15 19.11
CA ASP A 168 1.68 -11.69 20.30
C ASP A 168 1.94 -13.21 20.21
N LYS A 169 1.31 -13.91 19.27
CA LYS A 169 1.19 -15.37 19.31
C LYS A 169 1.45 -16.08 17.99
N ASP A 170 1.84 -15.35 16.94
CA ASP A 170 1.96 -15.84 15.56
C ASP A 170 0.74 -16.63 15.11
N ARG A 171 -0.45 -16.14 15.49
CA ARG A 171 -1.74 -16.76 15.18
C ARG A 171 -2.59 -15.83 14.34
N PHE A 172 -3.48 -16.40 13.55
CA PHE A 172 -4.59 -15.64 12.97
C PHE A 172 -5.93 -16.28 13.28
N ILE A 173 -6.94 -15.44 13.44
CA ILE A 173 -8.34 -15.85 13.42
C ILE A 173 -8.89 -15.68 12.03
N LEU A 174 -9.71 -16.66 11.65
CA LEU A 174 -10.52 -16.61 10.46
C LEU A 174 -12.00 -16.76 10.80
N THR A 175 -12.81 -15.89 10.21
CA THR A 175 -14.26 -16.07 10.16
C THR A 175 -14.66 -16.50 8.76
N TYR A 176 -15.79 -17.20 8.65
CA TYR A 176 -16.31 -17.69 7.39
C TYR A 176 -17.72 -17.16 7.13
N GLY A 177 -18.07 -16.98 5.87
CA GLY A 177 -19.45 -16.68 5.48
C GLY A 177 -20.37 -17.86 5.80
N ASN A 178 -21.56 -17.57 6.34
CA ASN A 178 -22.58 -18.56 6.68
C ASN A 178 -22.07 -19.70 7.59
N SER A 179 -21.15 -19.40 8.51
CA SER A 179 -20.66 -20.33 9.53
C SER A 179 -20.87 -19.74 10.93
N ASP A 180 -21.17 -20.61 11.88
CA ASP A 180 -21.21 -20.36 13.33
C ASP A 180 -19.87 -20.65 14.03
N THR A 181 -18.83 -20.98 13.26
CA THR A 181 -17.49 -21.29 13.77
C THR A 181 -16.49 -20.18 13.47
N VAL A 182 -15.56 -19.98 14.41
CA VAL A 182 -14.39 -19.11 14.27
C VAL A 182 -13.17 -19.98 14.48
N GLU A 183 -12.22 -19.91 13.56
CA GLU A 183 -11.04 -20.77 13.59
C GLU A 183 -9.79 -19.97 13.93
N VAL A 184 -8.89 -20.59 14.70
CA VAL A 184 -7.61 -20.01 15.10
C VAL A 184 -6.51 -20.89 14.50
N TYR A 185 -5.65 -20.28 13.69
CA TYR A 185 -4.52 -20.95 13.05
C TYR A 185 -3.21 -20.45 13.68
N ASP A 186 -2.25 -21.35 13.87
CA ASP A 186 -0.89 -21.03 14.32
C ASP A 186 0.05 -21.11 13.11
N LEU A 187 0.88 -20.09 12.89
CA LEU A 187 1.79 -20.02 11.74
C LEU A 187 3.10 -20.77 11.94
N ARG A 188 3.35 -21.31 13.15
CA ARG A 188 4.62 -21.95 13.53
C ARG A 188 4.63 -23.48 13.36
N VAL A 189 3.49 -24.06 12.96
CA VAL A 189 3.31 -25.51 12.73
C VAL A 189 3.39 -25.86 11.25
#